data_AF-A0A2W5K7A9-F1
#
_entry.id   AF-A0A2W5K7A9-F1
#
_cell.length_a   1.000
_cell.length_b   1.000
_cell.length_c   1.000
_cell.angle_alpha   90.00
_cell.angle_beta   90.00
_cell.angle_gamma   90.00
#
_symmetry.space_group_name_H-M   'P 1'
#
loop_
_entity.id
_entity.type
_entity.pdbx_description
1 polymer ?
#
loop_
_entity_poly.entity_id
_entity_poly.type
_entity_poly.pdbx_seq_one_letter_code
_entity_poly.pdbx_strand_id
1 'polypeptide(L)'
;MERPPRFVPSGEPFPEPWNAEAAEWLVGKYALVGVAFVSPQGERAGQYHGRIASADPDSGITVVCEGACAGDTLVLPPAPSWFGHAAPGEYRLRTTGELVVNPDVLSTWRIEEGTSS
;
A
#
# COMPACT_ATOMS: atom_id res chain seq x y z
N MET A 1 -25.91 -5.15 -4.54
CA MET A 1 -24.57 -5.50 -5.05
C MET A 1 -23.56 -4.93 -4.09
N GLU A 2 -22.79 -5.83 -3.50
CA GLU A 2 -22.09 -5.62 -2.22
C GLU A 2 -20.95 -4.62 -2.39
N ARG A 3 -20.96 -3.59 -1.54
CA ARG A 3 -19.93 -2.55 -1.47
C ARG A 3 -18.64 -3.27 -1.06
N PRO A 4 -17.50 -3.11 -1.76
CA PRO A 4 -16.23 -3.62 -1.25
C PRO A 4 -16.01 -3.07 0.16
N PRO A 5 -15.38 -3.84 1.07
CA PRO A 5 -15.22 -3.43 2.45
C PRO A 5 -14.54 -2.07 2.50
N ARG A 6 -15.22 -1.10 3.11
CA ARG A 6 -14.71 0.24 3.35
C ARG A 6 -13.77 0.15 4.54
N PHE A 7 -12.49 -0.16 4.28
CA PHE A 7 -11.45 0.02 5.28
C PHE A 7 -11.09 1.50 5.34
N VAL A 8 -11.82 2.21 6.19
CA VAL A 8 -11.46 3.57 6.63
C VAL A 8 -10.53 3.46 7.83
N PRO A 9 -9.27 3.92 7.78
CA PRO A 9 -8.72 4.63 8.92
C PRO A 9 -9.37 6.02 8.91
N SER A 10 -10.62 6.09 9.39
CA SER A 10 -11.32 7.35 9.60
C SER A 10 -10.82 7.94 10.92
N GLY A 11 -9.90 8.89 10.82
CA GLY A 11 -9.57 9.81 11.90
C GLY A 11 -8.61 9.25 12.98
N GLU A 12 -7.54 10.01 13.21
CA GLU A 12 -6.60 9.98 14.35
C GLU A 12 -5.51 8.90 14.40
N PRO A 13 -4.31 9.24 14.92
CA PRO A 13 -3.51 10.47 14.83
C PRO A 13 -2.34 10.28 13.83
N PHE A 14 -1.38 11.21 13.83
CA PHE A 14 -0.07 11.10 13.17
C PHE A 14 0.50 9.67 13.21
N PRO A 15 1.29 9.25 12.21
CA PRO A 15 1.91 7.92 12.21
C PRO A 15 2.53 7.67 13.59
N GLU A 16 2.18 6.53 14.18
CA GLU A 16 2.88 6.00 15.34
C GLU A 16 4.40 6.09 15.09
N PRO A 17 5.23 6.30 16.14
CA PRO A 17 6.67 6.36 15.97
C PRO A 17 7.15 5.19 15.11
N TRP A 18 8.08 5.49 14.20
CA TRP A 18 8.74 4.49 13.35
C TRP A 18 8.98 3.19 14.12
N ASN A 19 8.35 2.12 13.66
CA ASN A 19 8.54 0.81 14.27
C ASN A 19 9.57 0.02 13.47
N ALA A 20 10.81 0.02 13.94
CA ALA A 20 11.93 -0.65 13.27
C ALA A 20 11.69 -2.16 13.11
N GLU A 21 11.13 -2.83 14.11
CA GLU A 21 10.84 -4.27 14.05
C GLU A 21 9.83 -4.60 12.93
N ALA A 22 8.78 -3.79 12.80
CA ALA A 22 7.81 -3.95 11.73
C ALA A 22 8.44 -3.65 10.36
N ALA A 23 9.27 -2.62 10.26
CA ALA A 23 9.98 -2.29 9.03
C ALA A 23 10.92 -3.41 8.57
N GLU A 24 11.73 -3.96 9.47
CA GLU A 24 12.64 -5.07 9.17
C GLU A 24 11.85 -6.32 8.75
N TRP A 25 10.72 -6.60 9.40
CA TRP A 25 9.86 -7.71 9.04
C TRP A 25 9.19 -7.56 7.66
N LEU A 26 8.94 -6.31 7.23
CA LEU A 26 8.34 -6.00 5.93
C LEU A 26 9.32 -6.19 4.77
N VAL A 27 10.61 -5.95 4.95
CA VAL A 27 11.60 -6.08 3.87
C VAL A 27 11.60 -7.50 3.31
N GLY A 28 11.45 -7.61 1.98
CA GLY A 28 11.37 -8.88 1.26
C GLY A 28 9.97 -9.51 1.18
N LYS A 29 8.98 -8.97 1.90
CA LYS A 29 7.58 -9.44 1.87
C LYS A 29 6.85 -9.03 0.60
N TYR A 30 5.88 -9.84 0.19
CA TYR A 30 4.98 -9.51 -0.91
C TYR A 30 3.82 -8.65 -0.40
N ALA A 31 3.79 -7.39 -0.83
CA ALA A 31 2.82 -6.41 -0.41
C ALA A 31 1.77 -6.14 -1.50
N LEU A 32 0.51 -6.17 -1.11
CA LEU A 32 -0.61 -5.64 -1.88
C LEU A 32 -1.01 -4.28 -1.31
N VAL A 33 -0.81 -3.22 -2.09
CA VAL A 33 -1.00 -1.84 -1.67
C VAL A 33 -2.12 -1.19 -2.48
N GLY A 34 -3.23 -0.87 -1.84
CA GLY A 34 -4.27 -0.02 -2.40
C GLY A 34 -3.94 1.45 -2.18
N VAL A 35 -3.87 2.27 -3.22
CA VAL A 35 -3.64 3.72 -3.10
C VAL A 35 -4.81 4.48 -3.71
N ALA A 36 -5.46 5.33 -2.94
CA ALA A 36 -6.47 6.25 -3.40
C ALA A 36 -5.89 7.67 -3.49
N PHE A 37 -5.64 8.14 -4.71
CA PHE A 37 -5.25 9.52 -5.00
C PHE A 37 -6.49 10.40 -4.98
N VAL A 38 -6.54 11.37 -4.07
CA VAL A 38 -7.64 12.31 -3.92
C VAL A 38 -7.18 13.67 -4.43
N SER A 39 -7.66 14.06 -5.60
CA SER A 39 -7.31 15.35 -6.23
C SER A 39 -8.58 16.21 -6.31
N PRO A 40 -8.48 17.54 -6.49
CA PRO A 40 -9.65 18.40 -6.68
C PRO A 40 -10.50 18.05 -7.92
N GLN A 41 -9.94 17.28 -8.87
CA GLN A 41 -10.66 16.76 -10.05
C GLN A 41 -11.42 15.44 -9.78
N GLY A 42 -11.20 14.79 -8.63
CA GLY A 42 -11.85 13.53 -8.27
C GLY A 42 -10.94 12.56 -7.53
N GLU A 43 -11.50 11.44 -7.09
CA GLU A 43 -10.76 10.35 -6.47
C GLU A 43 -10.39 9.28 -7.50
N ARG A 44 -9.13 8.88 -7.52
CA ARG A 44 -8.59 7.81 -8.37
C ARG A 44 -8.00 6.72 -7.49
N ALA A 45 -8.64 5.55 -7.48
CA ALA A 45 -8.14 4.38 -6.77
C ALA A 45 -7.29 3.50 -7.69
N GLY A 46 -6.05 3.23 -7.28
CA GLY A 46 -5.14 2.24 -7.85
C GLY A 46 -4.87 1.13 -6.85
N GLN A 47 -4.54 -0.06 -7.37
CA GLN A 47 -4.01 -1.15 -6.56
C GLN A 47 -2.70 -1.59 -7.19
N TYR A 48 -1.68 -1.65 -6.36
CA TYR A 48 -0.32 -2.02 -6.72
C TYR A 48 0.06 -3.24 -5.92
N HIS A 49 0.89 -4.09 -6.47
CA HIS A 49 1.42 -5.23 -5.75
C HIS A 49 2.88 -5.42 -6.14
N GLY A 50 3.66 -5.95 -5.21
CA GLY A 50 5.09 -6.08 -5.42
C GLY A 50 5.83 -6.50 -4.17
N ARG A 51 7.15 -6.50 -4.25
CA ARG A 51 8.02 -6.87 -3.14
C ARG A 51 8.60 -5.63 -2.47
N ILE A 52 8.56 -5.60 -1.14
CA ILE A 52 9.18 -4.51 -0.37
C ILE A 52 10.70 -4.66 -0.49
N ALA A 53 11.36 -3.67 -1.09
CA ALA A 53 12.80 -3.65 -1.32
C ALA A 53 13.56 -3.02 -0.14
N SER A 54 13.01 -1.94 0.44
CA SER A 54 13.56 -1.31 1.63
C SER A 54 12.44 -0.67 2.45
N ALA A 55 12.69 -0.50 3.74
CA ALA A 55 11.85 0.24 4.64
C ALA A 55 12.74 1.10 5.53
N ASP A 56 12.70 2.41 5.32
CA ASP A 56 13.52 3.39 6.03
C ASP A 56 12.67 4.51 6.63
N PRO A 57 13.03 5.05 7.80
CA PRO A 57 12.31 6.16 8.40
C PRO A 57 12.49 7.47 7.62
N ASP A 58 13.61 7.61 6.91
CA ASP A 58 13.98 8.82 6.16
C ASP A 58 13.49 8.74 4.70
N SER A 59 13.74 7.61 4.03
CA SER A 59 13.34 7.41 2.63
C SER A 59 11.94 6.82 2.45
N GLY A 60 11.31 6.28 3.51
CA GLY A 60 10.01 5.63 3.43
C GLY A 60 10.10 4.14 3.09
N ILE A 61 8.96 3.56 2.72
CA ILE A 61 8.83 2.13 2.39
C ILE A 61 8.79 1.99 0.88
N THR A 62 9.83 1.36 0.33
CA THR A 62 10.00 1.18 -1.11
C THR A 62 9.47 -0.18 -1.52
N VAL A 63 8.46 -0.19 -2.38
CA VAL A 63 7.85 -1.40 -2.95
C VAL A 63 8.18 -1.44 -4.43
N VAL A 64 8.87 -2.49 -4.86
CA VAL A 64 9.12 -2.76 -6.27
C VAL A 64 7.88 -3.42 -6.83
N CYS A 65 7.14 -2.68 -7.66
CA CYS A 65 5.90 -3.14 -8.24
C CYS A 65 6.19 -4.28 -9.24
N GLU A 66 5.30 -5.28 -9.24
CA GLU A 66 5.32 -6.40 -10.16
C GLU A 66 4.01 -6.45 -10.95
N GLY A 67 3.91 -7.35 -11.94
CA GLY A 67 2.70 -7.49 -12.75
C GLY A 67 2.50 -6.38 -13.78
N ALA A 68 1.31 -5.77 -13.82
CA ALA A 68 1.00 -4.68 -14.75
C ALA A 68 1.81 -3.40 -14.47
N CYS A 69 2.33 -3.24 -13.26
CA CYS A 69 3.24 -2.17 -12.87
C CYS A 69 4.68 -2.67 -12.73
N ALA A 70 5.05 -3.78 -13.37
CA ALA A 70 6.41 -4.31 -13.31
C ALA A 70 7.43 -3.29 -13.85
N GLY A 71 8.41 -2.96 -13.03
CA GLY A 71 9.45 -1.96 -13.34
C GLY A 71 9.22 -0.59 -12.70
N ASP A 72 8.03 -0.34 -12.16
CA ASP A 72 7.77 0.83 -11.33
C ASP A 72 8.16 0.56 -9.87
N THR A 73 8.45 1.64 -9.15
CA THR A 73 8.73 1.60 -7.70
C THR A 73 7.79 2.54 -6.99
N LEU A 74 7.01 2.00 -6.05
CA LEU A 74 6.10 2.76 -5.22
C LEU A 74 6.79 3.06 -3.88
N VAL A 75 6.99 4.34 -3.59
CA VAL A 75 7.51 4.78 -2.30
C VAL A 75 6.34 5.25 -1.44
N LEU A 76 6.18 4.61 -0.30
CA LEU A 76 5.12 4.90 0.67
C LEU A 76 5.71 5.61 1.89
N PRO A 77 4.91 6.40 2.61
CA PRO A 77 5.34 7.00 3.86
C PRO A 77 5.91 5.96 4.84
N PRO A 78 6.84 6.37 5.74
CA PRO A 78 7.50 5.49 6.72
C PRO A 78 6.55 5.10 7.87
N ALA A 79 5.40 4.50 7.56
CA ALA A 79 4.44 3.99 8.52
C ALA A 79 4.27 2.47 8.35
N PRO A 80 5.27 1.66 8.79
CA PRO A 80 5.20 0.21 8.68
C PRO A 80 4.01 -0.39 9.44
N SER A 81 3.52 0.27 10.50
CA SER A 81 2.31 -0.12 11.23
C SER A 81 1.04 -0.15 10.37
N TRP A 82 1.04 0.51 9.20
CA TRP A 82 -0.10 0.50 8.27
C TRP A 82 -0.13 -0.75 7.37
N PHE A 83 0.88 -1.61 7.45
CA PHE A 83 0.90 -2.89 6.77
C PHE A 83 0.34 -3.97 7.69
N GLY A 84 -0.85 -4.45 7.35
CA GLY A 84 -1.46 -5.59 8.01
C GLY A 84 -1.02 -6.90 7.36
N HIS A 85 -1.03 -7.99 8.13
CA HIS A 85 -0.93 -9.33 7.57
C HIS A 85 -2.06 -9.58 6.58
N ALA A 86 -1.72 -10.00 5.37
CA ALA A 86 -2.71 -10.45 4.42
C ALA A 86 -3.09 -11.90 4.70
N ALA A 87 -4.36 -12.24 4.49
CA ALA A 87 -4.80 -13.62 4.58
C ALA A 87 -4.25 -14.39 3.36
N PRO A 88 -3.78 -15.64 3.53
CA PRO A 88 -3.45 -16.47 2.40
C PRO A 88 -4.71 -16.69 1.56
N GLY A 89 -4.60 -16.48 0.25
CA GLY A 89 -5.71 -16.52 -0.67
C GLY A 89 -5.38 -15.88 -2.02
N GLU A 90 -6.35 -15.94 -2.92
CA GLU A 90 -6.24 -15.38 -4.26
C GLU A 90 -6.97 -14.04 -4.34
N TYR A 91 -6.21 -12.97 -4.52
CA TYR A 91 -6.71 -11.61 -4.62
C TYR A 91 -6.76 -11.20 -6.08
N ARG A 92 -7.97 -11.06 -6.62
CA ARG A 92 -8.15 -10.60 -7.99
C ARG A 92 -8.29 -9.08 -8.03
N LEU A 93 -7.28 -8.43 -8.58
CA LEU A 93 -7.25 -6.99 -8.81
C LEU A 93 -8.34 -6.61 -9.82
N ARG A 94 -9.32 -5.81 -9.38
CA ARG A 94 -10.40 -5.36 -10.28
C ARG A 94 -9.92 -4.40 -11.36
N THR A 95 -8.84 -3.66 -11.10
CA THR A 95 -8.34 -2.61 -11.99
C THR A 95 -7.53 -3.20 -13.15
N THR A 96 -6.62 -4.12 -12.87
CA THR A 96 -5.72 -4.73 -13.88
C THR A 96 -6.18 -6.11 -14.32
N GLY A 97 -7.08 -6.76 -13.56
CA GLY A 97 -7.52 -8.13 -13.81
C GLY A 97 -6.55 -9.20 -13.28
N GLU A 98 -5.43 -8.80 -12.69
CA GLU A 98 -4.38 -9.68 -12.21
C GLU A 98 -4.77 -10.46 -10.96
N LEU A 99 -4.14 -11.62 -10.80
CA LEU A 99 -4.34 -12.52 -9.69
C LEU A 99 -3.10 -12.51 -8.80
N VAL A 100 -3.22 -11.91 -7.63
CA VAL A 100 -2.18 -11.95 -6.61
C VAL A 100 -2.47 -13.12 -5.68
N VAL A 101 -1.58 -14.10 -5.67
CA VAL A 101 -1.75 -15.32 -4.88
C VAL A 101 -0.89 -15.22 -3.63
N ASN A 102 -1.52 -15.35 -2.45
CA ASN A 102 -0.89 -15.33 -1.13
C ASN A 102 0.05 -14.13 -0.92
N PRO A 103 -0.47 -12.88 -0.94
CA PRO A 103 0.33 -11.75 -0.45
C PRO A 103 0.68 -11.97 1.03
N ASP A 104 1.87 -11.53 1.44
CA ASP A 104 2.27 -11.55 2.86
C ASP A 104 1.56 -10.43 3.63
N VAL A 105 1.47 -9.24 3.00
CA VAL A 105 0.97 -8.03 3.63
C VAL A 105 0.03 -7.22 2.73
N LEU A 106 -0.87 -6.51 3.37
CA LEU A 106 -1.92 -5.67 2.80
C LEU A 106 -1.78 -4.28 3.41
N SER A 107 -1.81 -3.24 2.58
CA SER A 107 -1.88 -1.87 3.07
C SER A 107 -2.78 -1.01 2.19
N THR A 108 -3.42 -0.01 2.78
CA THR A 108 -4.27 0.94 2.06
C THR A 108 -3.90 2.36 2.41
N TRP A 109 -3.63 3.16 1.40
CA TRP A 109 -3.19 4.54 1.51
C TRP A 109 -4.20 5.46 0.85
N ARG A 110 -4.43 6.62 1.47
CA ARG A 110 -5.18 7.71 0.89
C ARG A 110 -4.23 8.90 0.77
N ILE A 111 -3.81 9.19 -0.44
CA ILE A 111 -2.89 10.28 -0.74
C ILE A 111 -3.73 11.42 -1.28
N GLU A 112 -3.79 12.51 -0.54
CA GLU A 112 -4.34 13.74 -1.08
C GLU A 112 -3.30 14.32 -2.04
N GLU A 113 -3.65 14.44 -3.33
CA GLU A 113 -2.92 15.31 -4.26
C GLU A 113 -3.24 16.77 -3.91
N GLY A 114 -2.91 17.13 -2.67
CA GLY A 114 -2.73 18.52 -2.28
C GLY A 114 -1.46 18.96 -2.97
N THR A 115 -1.63 19.90 -3.91
CA THR A 115 -0.55 20.70 -4.46
C THR A 115 0.53 20.94 -3.39
N SER A 116 1.72 20.33 -3.55
CA SER A 116 2.90 20.87 -2.87
C SER A 116 3.04 22.30 -3.39
N SER A 117 2.61 23.27 -2.59
CA SER A 117 2.93 24.69 -2.75
C SER A 117 4.12 25.02 -1.87
#